data_AF-A0A7U9PX06-F1
#
_entry.id   AF-A0A7U9PX06-F1
#
_cell.length_a   1.000
_cell.length_b   1.000
_cell.length_c   1.000
_cell.angle_alpha   90.00
_cell.angle_beta   90.00
_cell.angle_gamma   90.00
#
_symmetry.space_group_name_H-M   'P 1'
#
loop_
_entity.id
_entity.type
_entity.pdbx_description
1 polymer ?
#
loop_
_entity_poly.entity_id
_entity_poly.type
_entity_poly.pdbx_seq_one_letter_code
_entity_poly.pdbx_strand_id
1 'polypeptide(L)'
;MLTERGDTVTENALLAAARHDGVTVIRNASSNYMVQDLCFFLEELGVRVEGVGTTTLTVHGVARIDRDVDYAPSEDPVEAMSLLAAAVVTESELTIRRVPVEFLEIELAVLEEMGLNHERSAEYAADNGRTRLIDLTVRPSKLQAPWTRSTPCRSPA
;
A
#
# COMPACT_ATOMS: atom_id res chain seq x y z
N MET A 1 12.87 -19.20 5.96
CA MET A 1 11.63 -18.89 6.70
C MET A 1 11.96 -17.74 7.64
N LEU A 2 11.23 -16.64 7.56
CA LEU A 2 11.46 -15.49 8.43
C LEU A 2 10.79 -15.75 9.78
N THR A 3 11.56 -15.62 10.87
CA THR A 3 11.08 -15.81 12.24
C THR A 3 10.19 -14.68 12.72
N GLU A 4 10.39 -13.48 12.19
CA GLU A 4 9.59 -12.28 12.43
C GLU A 4 9.13 -11.70 11.10
N ARG A 5 7.89 -11.20 11.06
CA ARG A 5 7.35 -10.53 9.88
C ARG A 5 7.68 -9.04 9.98
N GLY A 6 8.46 -8.55 9.04
CA GLY A 6 8.81 -7.13 8.96
C GLY A 6 9.17 -6.74 7.53
N ASP A 7 8.89 -5.49 7.19
CA ASP A 7 9.11 -4.95 5.85
C ASP A 7 10.60 -4.98 5.51
N THR A 8 11.42 -4.32 6.34
CA THR A 8 12.89 -4.25 6.16
C THR A 8 13.57 -5.63 6.15
N VAL A 9 13.06 -6.58 6.95
CA VAL A 9 13.60 -7.95 6.98
C VAL A 9 13.29 -8.68 5.68
N THR A 10 12.06 -8.50 5.17
CA THR A 10 11.63 -9.11 3.90
C THR A 10 12.40 -8.52 2.73
N GLU A 11 12.55 -7.19 2.68
CA GLU A 11 13.29 -6.46 1.63
C GLU A 11 14.75 -6.90 1.56
N ASN A 12 15.44 -6.98 2.72
CA ASN A 12 16.82 -7.45 2.76
C ASN A 12 16.96 -8.90 2.26
N ALA A 13 16.04 -9.78 2.66
CA ALA A 13 16.02 -11.16 2.17
C ALA A 13 15.74 -11.24 0.66
N LEU A 14 14.86 -10.38 0.15
CA LEU A 14 14.52 -10.28 -1.26
C LEU A 14 15.71 -9.82 -2.10
N LEU A 15 16.43 -8.78 -1.65
CA LEU A 15 17.64 -8.27 -2.30
C LEU A 15 18.76 -9.32 -2.34
N ALA A 16 18.94 -10.07 -1.24
CA ALA A 16 19.90 -11.16 -1.19
C ALA A 16 19.50 -12.30 -2.15
N ALA A 17 18.22 -12.66 -2.18
CA ALA A 17 17.69 -13.69 -3.07
C ALA A 17 17.79 -13.30 -4.55
N ALA A 18 17.59 -12.02 -4.88
CA ALA A 18 17.67 -11.50 -6.25
C ALA A 18 19.04 -11.70 -6.91
N ARG A 19 20.13 -11.67 -6.13
CA ARG A 19 21.51 -11.87 -6.60
C ARG A 19 22.03 -13.30 -6.45
N HIS A 20 21.22 -14.20 -5.89
CA HIS A 20 21.56 -15.61 -5.78
C HIS A 20 21.18 -16.31 -7.08
N ASP A 21 22.15 -16.97 -7.74
CA ASP A 21 21.92 -17.73 -8.97
C ASP A 21 21.18 -19.05 -8.67
N GLY A 22 19.87 -18.95 -8.44
CA GLY A 22 19.03 -20.05 -8.01
C GLY A 22 17.65 -19.61 -7.51
N VAL A 23 16.90 -20.57 -6.98
CA VAL A 23 15.54 -20.37 -6.47
C VAL A 23 15.56 -20.25 -4.95
N THR A 24 15.03 -19.15 -4.44
CA THR A 24 14.88 -18.89 -3.00
C THR A 24 13.40 -18.76 -2.64
N VAL A 25 12.97 -19.47 -1.60
CA VAL A 25 11.59 -19.37 -1.09
C VAL A 25 11.59 -18.64 0.25
N ILE A 26 11.01 -17.44 0.27
CA ILE A 26 10.86 -16.60 1.45
C ILE A 26 9.44 -16.83 2.01
N ARG A 27 9.36 -17.53 3.15
CA ARG A 27 8.11 -17.77 3.88
C ARG A 27 7.97 -16.77 5.01
N ASN A 28 6.72 -16.36 5.29
CA ASN A 28 6.37 -15.31 6.26
C ASN A 28 6.85 -13.91 5.84
N ALA A 29 6.78 -13.63 4.53
CA ALA A 29 7.10 -12.34 3.95
C ALA A 29 6.05 -11.27 4.34
N SER A 30 6.48 -10.02 4.43
CA SER A 30 5.54 -8.90 4.46
C SER A 30 4.86 -8.73 3.10
N SER A 31 3.57 -8.38 3.13
CA SER A 31 2.75 -8.12 1.94
C SER A 31 2.50 -6.63 1.74
N ASN A 32 3.27 -5.77 2.42
CA ASN A 32 3.09 -4.32 2.39
C ASN A 32 3.46 -3.73 1.02
N TYR A 33 2.95 -2.54 0.71
CA TYR A 33 3.11 -1.88 -0.60
C TYR A 33 4.59 -1.72 -0.99
N MET A 34 5.45 -1.31 -0.07
CA MET A 34 6.89 -1.12 -0.32
C MET A 34 7.60 -2.41 -0.73
N VAL A 35 7.21 -3.54 -0.12
CA VAL A 35 7.79 -4.86 -0.44
C VAL A 35 7.31 -5.32 -1.82
N GLN A 36 6.05 -5.05 -2.16
CA GLN A 36 5.51 -5.35 -3.49
C GLN A 36 6.19 -4.49 -4.57
N ASP A 37 6.37 -3.20 -4.31
CA ASP A 37 7.06 -2.27 -5.20
C ASP A 37 8.51 -2.69 -5.46
N LEU A 38 9.22 -3.13 -4.41
CA LEU A 38 10.56 -3.69 -4.58
C LEU A 38 10.58 -4.97 -5.43
N CYS A 39 9.54 -5.81 -5.33
CA CYS A 39 9.43 -6.99 -6.21
C CYS A 39 9.30 -6.56 -7.68
N PHE A 40 8.44 -5.59 -7.98
CA PHE A 40 8.25 -5.10 -9.35
C PHE A 40 9.52 -4.41 -9.90
N PHE A 41 10.23 -3.65 -9.07
CA PHE A 41 11.53 -3.09 -9.43
C PHE A 41 12.55 -4.18 -9.79
N LEU A 42 12.62 -5.26 -9.00
CA LEU A 42 13.52 -6.37 -9.28
C LEU A 42 13.12 -7.15 -10.55
N GLU A 43 11.82 -7.20 -10.89
CA GLU A 43 11.35 -7.76 -12.16
C GLU A 43 11.91 -7.01 -13.38
N GLU A 44 11.96 -5.67 -13.34
CA GLU A 44 12.57 -4.86 -14.40
C GLU A 44 14.07 -5.13 -14.55
N LEU A 45 14.74 -5.47 -13.44
CA LEU A 45 16.15 -5.87 -13.41
C LEU A 45 16.39 -7.32 -13.89
N GLY A 46 15.33 -8.06 -14.23
CA GLY A 46 15.41 -9.42 -14.78
C GLY A 46 15.33 -10.54 -13.74
N VAL A 47 15.03 -10.21 -12.48
CA VAL A 47 14.70 -11.20 -11.44
C VAL A 47 13.26 -11.64 -11.64
N ARG A 48 12.95 -12.92 -11.48
CA ARG A 48 11.54 -13.36 -11.49
C ARG A 48 11.05 -13.55 -10.06
N VAL A 49 9.96 -12.89 -9.70
CA VAL A 49 9.35 -13.02 -8.37
C VAL A 49 7.92 -13.55 -8.51
N GLU A 50 7.59 -14.57 -7.73
CA GLU A 50 6.23 -15.14 -7.67
C GLU A 50 5.64 -14.97 -6.28
N GLY A 51 4.32 -14.80 -6.21
CA GLY A 51 3.59 -14.64 -4.95
C GLY A 51 3.63 -13.22 -4.38
N VAL A 52 3.92 -12.20 -5.21
CA VAL A 52 3.90 -10.78 -4.82
C VAL A 52 2.55 -10.44 -4.16
N GLY A 53 2.59 -9.72 -3.04
CA GLY A 53 1.40 -9.41 -2.23
C GLY A 53 0.94 -10.54 -1.29
N THR A 54 1.60 -11.70 -1.31
CA THR A 54 1.31 -12.81 -0.38
C THR A 54 2.38 -12.95 0.70
N THR A 55 2.17 -13.86 1.65
CA THR A 55 3.13 -14.16 2.72
C THR A 55 4.23 -15.15 2.30
N THR A 56 4.21 -15.65 1.06
CA THR A 56 5.24 -16.56 0.54
C THR A 56 5.71 -16.09 -0.84
N LEU A 57 6.97 -15.72 -0.92
CA LEU A 57 7.62 -15.29 -2.16
C LEU A 57 8.53 -16.39 -2.68
N THR A 58 8.48 -16.65 -3.98
CA THR A 58 9.47 -17.50 -4.67
C THR A 58 10.27 -16.61 -5.61
N VAL A 59 11.56 -16.46 -5.33
CA VAL A 59 12.47 -15.58 -6.06
C VAL A 59 13.41 -16.44 -6.89
N HIS A 60 13.42 -16.23 -8.19
CA HIS A 60 14.41 -16.79 -9.11
C HIS A 60 15.44 -15.71 -9.38
N GLY A 61 16.51 -15.73 -8.61
CA GLY A 61 17.57 -14.73 -8.68
C GLY A 61 18.49 -14.94 -9.89
N VAL A 62 19.30 -13.93 -10.16
CA VAL A 62 20.27 -13.92 -11.27
C VAL A 62 21.68 -13.74 -10.75
N ALA A 63 22.64 -14.42 -11.38
CA ALA A 63 24.06 -14.28 -11.03
C ALA A 63 24.56 -12.83 -11.13
N ARG A 64 24.02 -12.07 -12.10
CA ARG A 64 24.40 -10.68 -12.39
C ARG A 64 23.20 -9.84 -12.84
N ILE A 65 23.14 -8.61 -12.34
CA ILE A 65 22.18 -7.58 -12.74
C ILE A 65 22.96 -6.56 -13.55
N ASP A 66 22.69 -6.50 -14.85
CA ASP A 66 23.43 -5.74 -15.86
C ASP A 66 22.52 -4.83 -16.70
N ARG A 67 21.37 -4.46 -16.16
CA ARG A 67 20.41 -3.57 -16.81
C ARG A 67 20.32 -2.26 -16.06
N ASP A 68 20.32 -1.18 -16.83
CA ASP A 68 19.82 0.12 -16.37
C ASP A 68 18.30 0.11 -16.52
N VAL A 69 17.61 0.57 -15.47
CA VAL A 69 16.15 0.68 -15.44
C VAL A 69 15.77 2.08 -14.98
N ASP A 70 14.78 2.66 -15.65
CA ASP A 70 14.06 3.82 -15.15
C ASP A 70 12.81 3.29 -14.45
N TYR A 71 12.68 3.57 -13.15
CA TYR A 71 11.61 3.04 -12.33
C TYR A 71 10.98 4.15 -11.51
N ALA A 72 9.66 4.28 -11.61
CA ALA A 72 8.87 5.17 -10.77
C ALA A 72 8.37 4.40 -9.55
N PRO A 73 8.75 4.79 -8.31
CA PRO A 73 8.22 4.17 -7.11
C PRO A 73 6.70 4.34 -6.97
N SER A 74 6.05 3.38 -6.32
CA SER A 74 4.64 3.48 -5.95
C SER A 74 4.37 4.62 -4.97
N GLU A 75 3.16 5.17 -5.01
CA GLU A 75 2.68 6.22 -4.13
C GLU A 75 2.56 5.76 -2.68
N ASP A 76 2.71 6.72 -1.76
CA ASP A 76 2.69 6.44 -0.33
C ASP A 76 1.25 6.56 0.25
N PRO A 77 0.63 5.45 0.68
CA PRO A 77 -0.68 5.48 1.33
C PRO A 77 -0.65 6.24 2.66
N VAL A 78 0.49 6.25 3.37
CA VAL A 78 0.64 6.96 4.66
C VAL A 78 0.59 8.47 4.43
N GLU A 79 1.22 8.97 3.37
CA GLU A 79 1.16 10.38 2.99
C GLU A 79 -0.27 10.79 2.62
N ALA A 80 -0.94 10.02 1.75
CA ALA A 80 -2.32 10.28 1.36
C ALA A 80 -3.27 10.30 2.57
N MET A 81 -3.13 9.33 3.47
CA MET A 81 -3.94 9.27 4.70
C MET A 81 -3.64 10.41 5.67
N SER A 82 -2.38 10.87 5.73
CA SER A 82 -1.98 12.01 6.56
C SER A 82 -2.59 13.32 6.06
N LEU A 83 -2.61 13.54 4.74
CA LEU A 83 -3.27 14.69 4.12
C LEU A 83 -4.79 14.64 4.31
N LEU A 84 -5.39 13.45 4.20
CA LEU A 84 -6.81 13.24 4.46
C LEU A 84 -7.16 13.61 5.90
N ALA A 85 -6.40 13.08 6.87
CA ALA A 85 -6.58 13.38 8.27
C ALA A 85 -6.44 14.89 8.55
N ALA A 86 -5.46 15.55 7.92
CA ALA A 86 -5.29 17.00 8.03
C ALA A 86 -6.54 17.75 7.55
N ALA A 87 -7.04 17.43 6.35
CA ALA A 87 -8.23 18.08 5.78
C ALA A 87 -9.49 17.87 6.63
N VAL A 88 -9.65 16.68 7.21
CA VAL A 88 -10.75 16.35 8.13
C VAL A 88 -10.66 17.20 9.40
N VAL A 89 -9.49 17.26 10.05
CA VAL A 89 -9.29 17.98 11.32
C VAL A 89 -9.41 19.49 11.13
N THR A 90 -8.97 20.03 10.00
CA THR A 90 -9.05 21.46 9.69
C THR A 90 -10.36 21.87 9.03
N GLU A 91 -11.34 20.96 8.91
CA GLU A 91 -12.62 21.19 8.24
C GLU A 91 -12.45 21.85 6.86
N SER A 92 -11.48 21.34 6.08
CA SER A 92 -11.08 21.92 4.80
C SER A 92 -11.55 21.07 3.62
N GLU A 93 -11.81 21.72 2.48
CA GLU A 93 -11.97 21.03 1.21
C GLU A 93 -10.58 20.83 0.58
N LEU A 94 -10.24 19.57 0.27
CA LEU A 94 -8.94 19.20 -0.28
C LEU A 94 -9.09 18.08 -1.31
N THR A 95 -8.43 18.23 -2.46
CA THR A 95 -8.24 17.14 -3.41
C THR A 95 -6.84 16.59 -3.27
N ILE A 96 -6.74 15.34 -2.82
CA ILE A 96 -5.50 14.57 -2.75
C ILE A 96 -5.41 13.78 -4.04
N ARG A 97 -4.36 14.01 -4.82
CA ARG A 97 -4.16 13.35 -6.11
C ARG A 97 -3.34 12.09 -5.94
N ARG A 98 -3.51 11.14 -6.86
CA ARG A 98 -2.70 9.91 -6.95
C ARG A 98 -2.72 9.10 -5.64
N VAL A 99 -3.89 8.91 -5.07
CA VAL A 99 -4.08 8.09 -3.87
C VAL A 99 -4.04 6.61 -4.25
N PRO A 100 -3.12 5.79 -3.68
CA PRO A 100 -3.03 4.36 -3.95
C PRO A 100 -4.19 3.63 -3.25
N VAL A 101 -5.31 3.47 -3.98
CA VAL A 101 -6.59 3.10 -3.38
C VAL A 101 -6.58 1.72 -2.75
N GLU A 102 -5.85 0.76 -3.33
CA GLU A 102 -5.80 -0.63 -2.87
C GLU A 102 -5.26 -0.80 -1.45
N PHE A 103 -4.43 0.13 -0.98
CA PHE A 103 -3.86 0.13 0.37
C PHE A 103 -4.64 1.00 1.37
N LEU A 104 -5.74 1.62 0.92
CA LEU A 104 -6.57 2.53 1.72
C LEU A 104 -8.06 2.15 1.73
N GLU A 105 -8.44 1.03 1.08
CA GLU A 105 -9.84 0.63 0.94
C GLU A 105 -10.53 0.46 2.31
N ILE A 106 -9.82 -0.10 3.29
CA ILE A 106 -10.36 -0.36 4.63
C ILE A 106 -10.51 0.96 5.41
N GLU A 107 -9.46 1.78 5.42
CA GLU A 107 -9.43 3.06 6.10
C GLU A 107 -10.52 3.99 5.56
N LEU A 108 -10.67 4.07 4.25
CA LEU A 108 -11.72 4.86 3.61
C LEU A 108 -13.11 4.33 3.92
N ALA A 109 -13.33 3.01 3.91
CA ALA A 109 -14.61 2.41 4.27
C ALA A 109 -15.01 2.75 5.72
N VAL A 110 -14.05 2.71 6.66
CA VAL A 110 -14.30 3.11 8.05
C VAL A 110 -14.67 4.60 8.13
N LEU A 111 -13.96 5.48 7.43
CA LEU A 111 -14.27 6.90 7.43
C LEU A 111 -15.63 7.22 6.77
N GLU A 112 -16.00 6.47 5.74
CA GLU A 112 -17.34 6.53 5.13
C GLU A 112 -18.43 6.18 6.13
N GLU A 113 -18.27 5.10 6.88
CA GLU A 113 -19.19 4.72 7.97
C GLU A 113 -19.29 5.82 9.04
N MET A 114 -18.18 6.52 9.27
CA MET A 114 -18.12 7.67 10.18
C MET A 114 -18.81 8.93 9.61
N GLY A 115 -19.19 8.95 8.33
CA GLY A 115 -19.86 10.08 7.69
C GLY A 115 -18.94 11.01 6.89
N LEU A 116 -17.78 10.53 6.44
CA LEU A 116 -16.86 11.30 5.60
C LEU A 116 -17.53 11.71 4.28
N ASN A 117 -17.64 13.02 4.05
CA ASN A 117 -18.06 13.55 2.75
C ASN A 117 -16.87 13.58 1.80
N HIS A 118 -16.86 12.68 0.83
CA HIS A 118 -15.79 12.59 -0.15
C HIS A 118 -16.31 12.16 -1.53
N GLU A 119 -15.49 12.40 -2.54
CA GLU A 119 -15.71 12.04 -3.92
C GLU A 119 -14.43 11.38 -4.45
N ARG A 120 -14.59 10.29 -5.20
CA ARG A 120 -13.48 9.54 -5.81
C ARG A 120 -13.54 9.72 -7.32
N SER A 121 -12.40 9.97 -7.96
CA SER A 121 -12.31 9.92 -9.42
C SER A 121 -12.44 8.48 -9.93
N ALA A 122 -12.48 8.31 -11.25
CA ALA A 122 -12.24 7.02 -11.87
C ALA A 122 -10.82 6.51 -11.52
N GLU A 123 -10.66 5.19 -11.45
CA GLU A 123 -9.37 4.54 -11.25
C GLU A 123 -8.47 4.73 -12.48
N TYR A 124 -7.18 4.97 -12.24
CA TYR A 124 -6.13 5.03 -13.26
C TYR A 124 -4.85 4.36 -12.75
N ALA A 125 -3.95 4.00 -13.68
CA ALA A 125 -2.70 3.33 -13.33
C ALA A 125 -1.63 4.33 -12.88
N ALA A 126 -0.83 3.94 -11.90
CA ALA A 126 0.41 4.64 -11.54
C ALA A 126 1.48 4.51 -12.65
N ASP A 127 2.55 5.29 -12.53
CA ASP A 127 3.64 5.29 -13.50
C ASP A 127 4.40 3.95 -13.53
N ASN A 128 4.37 3.18 -12.44
CA ASN A 128 4.88 1.80 -12.40
C ASN A 128 3.95 0.77 -13.10
N GLY A 129 2.74 1.17 -13.51
CA GLY A 129 1.74 0.32 -14.16
C GLY A 129 1.14 -0.79 -13.29
N ARG A 130 1.45 -0.83 -12.00
CA ARG A 130 1.03 -1.88 -11.05
C ARG A 130 0.02 -1.36 -10.03
N THR A 131 0.21 -0.15 -9.54
CA THR A 131 -0.61 0.45 -8.48
C THR A 131 -1.87 1.10 -9.05
N ARG A 132 -3.00 0.89 -8.36
CA ARG A 132 -4.28 1.53 -8.72
C ARG A 132 -4.44 2.87 -8.01
N LEU A 133 -4.65 3.93 -8.77
CA LEU A 133 -4.75 5.30 -8.27
C LEU A 133 -6.14 5.87 -8.44
N ILE A 134 -6.52 6.75 -7.51
CA ILE A 134 -7.65 7.65 -7.63
C ILE A 134 -7.24 9.05 -7.19
N ASP A 135 -8.00 10.06 -7.59
CA ASP A 135 -7.99 11.36 -6.92
C ASP A 135 -9.14 11.36 -5.91
N LEU A 136 -8.82 11.72 -4.67
CA LEU A 136 -9.75 11.76 -3.55
C LEU A 136 -10.02 13.23 -3.19
N THR A 137 -11.25 13.69 -3.41
CA THR A 137 -11.70 15.01 -2.94
C THR A 137 -12.48 14.82 -1.67
N VAL A 138 -12.07 15.49 -0.60
CA VAL A 138 -12.81 15.53 0.66
C VAL A 138 -13.36 16.90 0.92
N ARG A 139 -14.54 16.93 1.56
CA ARG A 139 -15.24 18.15 1.91
C ARG A 139 -15.49 18.17 3.42
N PRO A 140 -15.71 19.36 4.01
CA PRO A 140 -16.04 19.48 5.43
C PRO A 140 -17.22 18.56 5.79
N SER A 141 -17.02 17.72 6.82
CA SER A 141 -18.00 16.73 7.26
C SER A 141 -17.89 16.49 8.76
N LYS A 142 -18.99 16.04 9.37
CA LYS A 142 -19.03 15.72 10.81
C LYS A 142 -18.87 14.23 11.00
N LEU A 143 -17.65 13.80 11.31
CA LEU A 143 -17.37 12.41 11.60
C LEU A 143 -17.94 12.00 12.96
N GLN A 144 -18.63 10.87 12.99
CA GLN A 144 -19.09 10.21 14.21
C GLN A 144 -18.36 8.89 14.34
N ALA A 145 -17.95 8.51 15.55
CA ALA A 145 -17.29 7.24 15.78
C ALA A 145 -18.17 6.09 15.23
N PRO A 146 -17.59 5.16 14.46
CA PRO A 146 -18.36 4.08 13.87
C PRO A 146 -18.89 3.20 15.01
N TRP A 147 -20.04 2.57 14.78
CA TRP A 147 -20.65 1.71 15.80
C TRP A 147 -19.70 0.54 16.09
N THR A 148 -19.08 0.56 17.27
CA THR A 148 -18.21 -0.52 17.74
C THR A 148 -18.78 -1.13 19.01
N ARG A 149 -18.74 -2.45 19.09
CA ARG A 149 -19.31 -3.29 20.16
C ARG A 149 -18.82 -2.93 21.58
N SER A 150 -17.78 -2.10 21.70
CA SER A 150 -17.14 -1.67 22.94
C SER A 150 -17.66 -0.35 23.52
N THR A 151 -18.54 0.38 22.82
CA THR A 151 -19.07 1.66 23.33
C THR A 151 -20.42 1.43 24.05
N PRO A 152 -20.56 1.75 25.35
CA PRO A 152 -21.84 1.61 26.04
C PRO A 152 -22.86 2.57 25.44
N CYS A 153 -24.02 2.01 25.09
CA CYS A 153 -25.18 2.69 24.55
C CYS A 153 -25.52 3.97 25.33
N ARG A 154 -25.42 5.16 24.70
CA ARG A 154 -26.29 6.27 25.10
C ARG A 154 -27.63 6.05 24.42
N SER A 155 -28.55 5.39 25.11
CA SER A 155 -29.95 5.38 24.71
C SER A 155 -30.44 6.83 24.57
N PRO A 156 -31.07 7.21 23.44
CA PRO A 156 -31.75 8.50 23.38
C PRO A 156 -32.93 8.48 24.36
N ALA A 157 -33.04 9.55 25.15
CA ALA A 157 -34.18 9.83 26.02
C ALA A 157 -35.36 10.36 25.20
#